data_AF-A0A5C3PMK9-F1
#
_entry.id   AF-A0A5C3PMK9-F1
#
_cell.length_a   1.000
_cell.length_b   1.000
_cell.length_c   1.000
_cell.angle_alpha   90.00
_cell.angle_beta   90.00
_cell.angle_gamma   90.00
#
_symmetry.space_group_name_H-M   'P 1'
#
loop_
_entity.id
_entity.type
_entity.pdbx_description
1 polymer ?
#
loop_
_entity_poly.entity_id
_entity_poly.type
_entity_poly.pdbx_seq_one_letter_code
_entity_poly.pdbx_strand_id
1 'polypeptide(L)'
;MPQAEEMDLDDTRLQETGAELEIVLVVVSYFAEQRMASRNTIRLKVNADMTWEDVRKIYAKYASSHTMDRLVISLWLPKEALDPKRAPEMLNSHLLEGNGTLEPLCDELNDDVKVSDTFRHLKKRPTRNIGVPPIVAKNENFPTCVPLPAVSPQHVALVQRFNKSKAELPGPPSVAAQARNYYTYQSKNHPILDGRFGIDKTLLPGPVHIYQSVFPWFSATATDASVEVSRETVLATETLIDHVSQISELPLGSSTQDILQAVLDIAIAPGTPRRTDAAPSRCLVIVVEEEPDPSGSGPGQLSDVTAKTEFSYMARQLENDTMLSAGSCPAFLITIKGPYLDVCGAIWTTDVIVQHLLPGPIWLGRPNLLAESKIVEIARMFTALARAVLQLEAYDKQFVLPHVPPMIDVARFFPGATSYRDGASSQIVRFEYEAYLAGNQPSCLVFLATTVPSNDDSDPPRKIVVKFVERYGEAAHRLLAERNMAPALLYYGDIFPEDPIASRGCGSLRMVVMEYFEGRPATYNDLAALKAAEQAIKVLHNEHIVHGDVRFPNILVGPDGTMKLIDFDWAGEEGTVRYPIRVDTHVVDAPGVRPYGKIEAAHDRAMLERYIGLR
;
A
#
# COMPACT_ATOMS: atom_id res chain seq x y z
N MET A 1 71.03 -40.93 -10.21
CA MET A 1 72.07 -40.06 -10.79
C MET A 1 71.40 -39.09 -11.74
N PRO A 2 71.72 -37.78 -11.71
CA PRO A 2 72.19 -36.93 -10.61
C PRO A 2 71.12 -35.86 -10.26
N GLN A 3 70.88 -35.57 -8.99
CA GLN A 3 71.50 -34.52 -8.15
C GLN A 3 70.91 -33.12 -8.36
N ALA A 4 70.21 -32.70 -7.30
CA ALA A 4 70.04 -31.32 -6.91
C ALA A 4 71.40 -30.74 -6.50
N GLU A 5 71.63 -29.47 -6.86
CA GLU A 5 72.54 -28.59 -6.15
C GLU A 5 71.74 -27.35 -5.71
N GLU A 6 71.95 -27.05 -4.43
CA GLU A 6 71.42 -25.95 -3.65
C GLU A 6 71.78 -24.59 -4.23
N MET A 7 70.94 -23.58 -3.98
CA MET A 7 71.48 -22.25 -3.72
C MET A 7 70.56 -21.48 -2.77
N ASP A 8 71.05 -21.42 -1.53
CA ASP A 8 70.85 -20.43 -0.48
C ASP A 8 69.59 -19.55 -0.50
N LEU A 9 68.73 -19.81 0.49
CA LEU A 9 67.80 -18.85 1.05
C LEU A 9 68.59 -17.88 1.94
N ASP A 10 69.09 -16.82 1.34
CA ASP A 10 69.67 -15.71 2.08
C ASP A 10 68.58 -14.87 2.77
N ASP A 11 68.91 -14.55 4.02
CA ASP A 11 68.11 -14.09 5.14
C ASP A 11 67.81 -12.58 5.07
N THR A 12 67.56 -12.05 3.87
CA THR A 12 67.50 -10.60 3.62
C THR A 12 66.48 -10.23 2.55
N ARG A 13 65.18 -10.33 2.89
CA ARG A 13 64.12 -9.62 2.13
C ARG A 13 62.85 -9.29 2.92
N LEU A 14 62.96 -9.20 4.26
CA LEU A 14 61.87 -8.75 5.14
C LEU A 14 61.99 -7.28 5.56
N GLN A 15 62.75 -6.49 4.81
CA GLN A 15 62.67 -5.03 4.86
C GLN A 15 62.41 -4.56 3.43
N GLU A 16 61.37 -3.73 3.27
CA GLU A 16 60.97 -3.07 2.02
C GLU A 16 60.23 -3.94 0.99
N THR A 17 59.05 -4.45 1.33
CA THR A 17 57.94 -4.60 0.36
C THR A 17 56.61 -4.49 1.10
N GLY A 18 55.75 -3.56 0.67
CA GLY A 18 54.39 -3.41 1.18
C GLY A 18 53.57 -4.66 0.88
N ALA A 19 53.50 -5.58 1.84
CA ALA A 19 52.70 -6.79 1.70
C ALA A 19 51.21 -6.41 1.72
N GLU A 20 50.49 -6.72 0.64
CA GLU A 20 49.03 -6.65 0.64
C GLU A 20 48.45 -7.76 1.51
N LEU A 21 47.60 -7.39 2.46
CA LEU A 21 46.83 -8.27 3.32
C LEU A 21 45.35 -8.20 2.91
N GLU A 22 44.70 -9.36 2.81
CA GLU A 22 43.24 -9.42 2.65
C GLU A 22 42.60 -9.51 4.03
N ILE A 23 41.82 -8.48 4.40
CA ILE A 23 41.07 -8.40 5.65
C ILE A 23 39.60 -8.62 5.36
N VAL A 24 38.95 -9.41 6.21
CA VAL A 24 37.50 -9.62 6.18
C VAL A 24 36.86 -8.71 7.23
N LEU A 25 36.01 -7.78 6.80
CA LEU A 25 35.18 -6.96 7.66
C LEU A 25 33.81 -7.62 7.86
N VAL A 26 33.45 -7.94 9.09
CA VAL A 26 32.09 -8.30 9.49
C VAL A 26 31.37 -7.01 9.87
N VAL A 27 30.43 -6.58 9.04
CA VAL A 27 29.72 -5.31 9.23
C VAL A 27 28.49 -5.52 10.08
N VAL A 28 28.39 -4.75 11.15
CA VAL A 28 27.21 -4.67 12.02
C VAL A 28 26.74 -3.22 12.06
N SER A 29 25.47 -3.01 11.76
CA SER A 29 24.85 -1.68 11.81
C SER A 29 23.86 -1.66 12.96
N TYR A 30 24.02 -0.71 13.88
CA TYR A 30 23.14 -0.57 15.03
C TYR A 30 22.30 0.71 14.90
N PHE A 31 20.99 0.52 14.77
CA PHE A 31 20.01 1.61 14.75
C PHE A 31 19.29 1.65 16.09
N ALA A 32 19.68 2.58 16.97
CA ALA A 32 19.19 2.65 18.35
C ALA A 32 17.66 2.78 18.46
N GLU A 33 17.00 3.45 17.52
CA GLU A 33 15.54 3.63 17.50
C GLU A 33 14.77 2.46 16.88
N GLN A 34 15.37 1.70 15.96
CA GLN A 34 14.68 0.68 15.16
C GLN A 34 14.98 -0.76 15.59
N ARG A 35 16.02 -0.98 16.44
CA ARG A 35 16.48 -2.33 16.83
C ARG A 35 16.63 -3.29 15.63
N MET A 36 17.13 -2.76 14.51
CA MET A 36 17.39 -3.51 13.28
C MET A 36 18.89 -3.65 13.05
N ALA A 37 19.29 -4.72 12.36
CA ALA A 37 20.67 -4.93 11.95
C ALA A 37 20.79 -5.62 10.58
N SER A 38 21.70 -5.11 9.73
CA SER A 38 22.01 -5.68 8.41
C SER A 38 23.15 -6.70 8.47
N ARG A 39 23.23 -7.62 7.51
CA ARG A 39 24.24 -8.70 7.45
C ARG A 39 25.12 -8.55 6.22
N ASN A 40 26.30 -7.96 6.37
CA ASN A 40 27.29 -7.90 5.29
C ASN A 40 28.67 -8.31 5.79
N THR A 41 29.37 -9.12 4.98
CA THR A 41 30.79 -9.40 5.16
C THR A 41 31.53 -8.87 3.92
N ILE A 42 32.48 -7.98 4.13
CA ILE A 42 33.24 -7.31 3.06
C ILE A 42 34.68 -7.80 3.11
N ARG A 43 35.31 -7.98 1.95
CA ARG A 43 36.76 -8.27 1.89
C ARG A 43 37.48 -7.06 1.32
N LEU A 44 38.48 -6.58 2.04
CA LEU A 44 39.30 -5.45 1.63
C LEU A 44 40.76 -5.92 1.50
N LYS A 45 41.42 -5.51 0.41
CA LYS A 45 42.87 -5.62 0.29
C LYS A 45 43.49 -4.33 0.83
N VAL A 46 44.34 -4.45 1.83
CA VAL A 46 45.00 -3.31 2.49
C VAL A 46 46.50 -3.54 2.59
N ASN A 47 47.29 -2.47 2.60
CA ASN A 47 48.73 -2.59 2.79
C ASN A 47 49.05 -2.75 4.28
N ALA A 48 49.96 -3.66 4.63
CA ALA A 48 50.37 -3.93 6.00
C ALA A 48 50.94 -2.70 6.76
N ASP A 49 51.42 -1.69 6.04
CA ASP A 49 51.92 -0.43 6.62
C ASP A 49 50.85 0.66 6.86
N MET A 50 49.60 0.44 6.42
CA MET A 50 48.48 1.34 6.68
C MET A 50 48.09 1.35 8.16
N THR A 51 47.56 2.48 8.64
CA THR A 51 46.93 2.57 9.96
C THR A 51 45.47 2.13 9.91
N TRP A 52 44.84 1.85 11.05
CA TRP A 52 43.41 1.54 11.09
C TRP A 52 42.55 2.74 10.69
N GLU A 53 43.03 3.98 10.86
CA GLU A 53 42.37 5.17 10.33
C GLU A 53 42.28 5.13 8.79
N ASP A 54 43.36 4.72 8.11
CA ASP A 54 43.38 4.60 6.65
C ASP A 54 42.42 3.51 6.18
N VAL A 55 42.39 2.37 6.87
CA VAL A 55 41.43 1.28 6.59
C VAL A 55 39.99 1.74 6.79
N ARG A 56 39.71 2.51 7.85
CA ARG A 56 38.39 3.11 8.09
C ARG A 56 38.01 4.06 6.96
N LYS A 57 38.92 4.92 6.48
CA LYS A 57 38.66 5.82 5.35
C LYS A 57 38.37 5.06 4.05
N ILE A 58 39.08 3.96 3.80
CA ILE A 58 38.83 3.08 2.64
C ILE A 58 37.42 2.48 2.73
N TYR A 59 37.06 1.94 3.90
CA TYR A 59 35.73 1.39 4.12
C TYR A 59 34.64 2.47 4.09
N ALA A 60 34.89 3.66 4.63
CA ALA A 60 33.96 4.80 4.56
C ALA A 60 33.65 5.20 3.12
N LYS A 61 34.66 5.19 2.23
CA LYS A 61 34.48 5.45 0.79
C LYS A 61 33.67 4.33 0.10
N TYR A 62 33.87 3.08 0.51
CA TYR A 62 33.04 1.96 0.04
C TYR A 62 31.59 2.12 0.51
N ALA A 63 31.36 2.45 1.78
CA ALA A 63 30.05 2.67 2.36
C ALA A 63 29.33 3.89 1.75
N SER A 64 30.02 5.01 1.49
CA SER A 64 29.40 6.21 0.91
C SER A 64 28.91 6.06 -0.53
N SER A 65 29.43 5.06 -1.28
CA SER A 65 28.86 4.67 -2.58
C SER A 65 27.54 3.88 -2.47
N HIS A 66 27.15 3.47 -1.27
CA HIS A 66 25.98 2.64 -0.98
C HIS A 66 25.06 3.23 0.13
N THR A 67 25.40 4.38 0.74
CA THR A 67 24.62 5.03 1.83
C THR A 67 24.85 6.56 1.90
N MET A 68 23.81 7.31 2.29
CA MET A 68 23.79 8.79 2.43
C MET A 68 24.51 9.31 3.70
N ASP A 69 24.76 10.63 3.70
CA ASP A 69 25.71 11.38 4.53
C ASP A 69 25.68 11.13 6.07
N ARG A 70 26.88 10.93 6.64
CA ARG A 70 27.28 10.91 8.06
C ARG A 70 27.01 9.64 8.89
N LEU A 71 27.58 8.52 8.44
CA LEU A 71 27.88 7.34 9.26
C LEU A 71 29.14 7.56 10.11
N VAL A 72 29.09 7.26 11.41
CA VAL A 72 30.29 7.09 12.24
C VAL A 72 30.68 5.61 12.20
N ILE A 73 31.91 5.33 11.82
CA ILE A 73 32.41 3.96 11.63
C ILE A 73 33.47 3.69 12.69
N SER A 74 33.24 2.71 13.55
CA SER A 74 34.26 2.20 14.48
C SER A 74 34.70 0.80 14.06
N LEU A 75 36.00 0.52 14.18
CA LEU A 75 36.58 -0.79 13.88
C LEU A 75 36.95 -1.49 15.19
N TRP A 76 36.63 -2.77 15.28
CA TRP A 76 36.74 -3.55 16.51
C TRP A 76 37.42 -4.89 16.23
N LEU A 77 38.33 -5.30 17.11
CA LEU A 77 39.01 -6.59 17.08
C LEU A 77 38.31 -7.58 18.01
N PRO A 78 37.83 -8.73 17.52
CA PRO A 78 37.24 -9.76 18.38
C PRO A 78 38.25 -10.33 19.37
N LYS A 79 37.81 -10.55 20.62
CA LYS A 79 38.61 -11.20 21.67
C LYS A 79 38.88 -12.68 21.37
N GLU A 80 37.95 -13.32 20.66
CA GLU A 80 38.06 -14.70 20.18
C GLU A 80 37.87 -14.77 18.66
N ALA A 81 38.43 -15.79 18.02
CA ALA A 81 38.31 -15.94 16.56
C ALA A 81 36.86 -16.19 16.14
N LEU A 82 36.32 -15.30 15.31
CA LEU A 82 34.96 -15.37 14.80
C LEU A 82 34.88 -16.16 13.49
N ASP A 83 33.83 -16.98 13.32
CA ASP A 83 33.45 -17.54 12.02
C ASP A 83 32.69 -16.47 11.21
N PRO A 84 33.23 -15.96 10.08
CA PRO A 84 32.61 -14.89 9.30
C PRO A 84 31.20 -15.20 8.79
N LYS A 85 30.80 -16.48 8.73
CA LYS A 85 29.46 -16.88 8.29
C LYS A 85 28.41 -16.76 9.38
N ARG A 86 28.80 -16.92 10.66
CA ARG A 86 27.88 -16.95 11.83
C ARG A 86 28.03 -15.73 12.72
N ALA A 87 29.18 -15.06 12.67
CA ALA A 87 29.48 -13.88 13.46
C ALA A 87 28.49 -12.71 13.30
N PRO A 88 27.96 -12.38 12.09
CA PRO A 88 27.02 -11.28 11.96
C PRO A 88 25.75 -11.47 12.81
N GLU A 89 25.21 -12.69 12.87
CA GLU A 89 23.99 -12.98 13.64
C GLU A 89 24.25 -12.85 15.14
N MET A 90 25.34 -13.45 15.62
CA MET A 90 25.71 -13.43 17.04
C MET A 90 25.99 -12.01 17.54
N LEU A 91 26.78 -11.23 16.80
CA LEU A 91 27.13 -9.86 17.18
C LEU A 91 25.91 -8.93 17.16
N ASN A 92 25.00 -9.10 16.19
CA ASN A 92 23.76 -8.33 16.13
C ASN A 92 22.83 -8.64 17.31
N SER A 93 22.67 -9.91 17.69
CA SER A 93 21.90 -10.27 18.89
C SER A 93 22.48 -9.63 20.15
N HIS A 94 23.81 -9.65 20.30
CA HIS A 94 24.47 -9.00 21.44
C HIS A 94 24.35 -7.48 21.43
N LEU A 95 24.41 -6.81 20.27
CA LEU A 95 24.16 -5.38 20.16
C LEU A 95 22.73 -5.00 20.59
N LEU A 96 21.74 -5.84 20.26
CA LEU A 96 20.34 -5.63 20.64
C LEU A 96 20.10 -5.84 22.13
N GLU A 97 20.76 -6.83 22.74
CA GLU A 97 20.65 -7.14 24.16
C GLU A 97 21.48 -6.19 25.05
N GLY A 98 22.65 -5.75 24.57
CA GLY A 98 23.64 -4.92 25.29
C GLY A 98 23.52 -3.41 25.07
N ASN A 99 22.35 -2.93 24.63
CA ASN A 99 22.07 -1.51 24.35
C ASN A 99 23.10 -0.84 23.41
N GLY A 100 23.54 -1.58 22.39
CA GLY A 100 24.49 -1.11 21.39
C GLY A 100 25.97 -1.24 21.75
N THR A 101 26.37 -1.94 22.81
CA THR A 101 27.80 -2.07 23.19
C THR A 101 28.45 -3.35 22.65
N LEU A 102 29.72 -3.27 22.21
CA LEU A 102 30.53 -4.43 21.74
C LEU A 102 31.71 -4.77 22.67
N GLU A 103 31.99 -3.93 23.67
CA GLU A 103 33.09 -4.09 24.62
C GLU A 103 33.20 -5.47 25.28
N PRO A 104 32.10 -6.19 25.58
CA PRO A 104 32.21 -7.55 26.14
C PRO A 104 32.85 -8.56 25.18
N LEU A 105 32.75 -8.35 23.87
CA LEU A 105 33.13 -9.32 22.83
C LEU A 105 34.31 -8.88 21.97
N CYS A 106 34.52 -7.57 21.86
CA CYS A 106 35.55 -6.99 21.01
C CYS A 106 36.27 -5.85 21.74
N ASP A 107 37.53 -5.64 21.38
CA ASP A 107 38.32 -4.48 21.79
C ASP A 107 38.36 -3.47 20.63
N GLU A 108 38.09 -2.20 20.91
CA GLU A 108 38.12 -1.16 19.86
C GLU A 108 39.56 -0.99 19.35
N LEU A 109 39.70 -0.90 18.02
CA LEU A 109 40.99 -0.71 17.38
C LEU A 109 41.41 0.76 17.46
N ASN A 110 42.65 0.97 17.90
CA ASN A 110 43.25 2.29 17.91
C ASN A 110 43.70 2.69 16.49
N ASP A 111 43.23 3.85 16.06
CA ASP A 111 43.41 4.40 14.72
C ASP A 111 44.84 4.64 14.30
N ASP A 112 45.70 4.99 15.25
CA ASP A 112 47.10 5.33 14.98
C ASP A 112 48.00 4.08 14.87
N VAL A 113 47.47 2.89 15.15
CA VAL A 113 48.22 1.64 15.11
C VAL A 113 48.23 1.06 13.69
N LYS A 114 49.41 0.63 13.24
CA LYS A 114 49.56 -0.06 11.95
C LYS A 114 48.88 -1.43 11.96
N VAL A 115 48.27 -1.81 10.85
CA VAL A 115 47.64 -3.12 10.64
C VAL A 115 48.63 -4.26 10.96
N SER A 116 49.88 -4.15 10.50
CA SER A 116 50.94 -5.14 10.77
C SER A 116 51.29 -5.31 12.25
N ASP A 117 51.11 -4.26 13.06
CA ASP A 117 51.48 -4.24 14.46
C ASP A 117 50.41 -4.88 15.34
N THR A 118 49.13 -4.71 14.97
CA THR A 118 47.99 -5.38 15.60
C THR A 118 48.10 -6.90 15.53
N PHE A 119 48.62 -7.44 14.43
CA PHE A 119 48.75 -8.90 14.23
C PHE A 119 50.16 -9.44 14.50
N ARG A 120 51.06 -8.64 15.07
CA ARG A 120 52.46 -9.01 15.33
C ARG A 120 52.59 -10.27 16.21
N HIS A 121 51.62 -10.53 17.09
CA HIS A 121 51.55 -11.71 17.95
C HIS A 121 51.11 -13.00 17.24
N LEU A 122 50.42 -12.91 16.09
CA LEU A 122 49.98 -14.07 15.30
C LEU A 122 51.14 -14.72 14.51
N LYS A 123 52.28 -14.04 14.37
CA LYS A 123 53.49 -14.55 13.69
C LYS A 123 54.12 -15.80 14.36
N LYS A 124 53.72 -16.19 15.58
CA LYS A 124 54.28 -17.35 16.30
C LYS A 124 53.64 -18.71 15.97
N ARG A 125 52.62 -18.79 15.10
CA ARG A 125 52.03 -20.08 14.69
C ARG A 125 52.36 -20.41 13.23
N PRO A 126 53.08 -21.51 12.96
CA PRO A 126 53.51 -21.86 11.61
C PRO A 126 52.38 -22.61 10.89
N THR A 127 51.52 -21.88 10.18
CA THR A 127 50.63 -22.48 9.18
C THR A 127 50.56 -21.56 7.97
N ARG A 128 50.86 -22.14 6.80
CA ARG A 128 50.78 -21.52 5.47
C ARG A 128 49.33 -21.13 5.15
N ASN A 129 48.98 -19.89 5.52
CA ASN A 129 47.90 -19.02 5.03
C ASN A 129 47.55 -18.10 6.21
N ILE A 130 48.15 -16.92 6.26
CA ILE A 130 47.85 -15.90 7.26
C ILE A 130 46.45 -15.36 6.93
N GLY A 131 45.41 -16.04 7.42
CA GLY A 131 44.07 -15.49 7.50
C GLY A 131 44.07 -14.50 8.65
N VAL A 132 44.05 -13.20 8.33
CA VAL A 132 43.77 -12.16 9.33
C VAL A 132 42.41 -12.48 9.96
N PRO A 133 42.26 -12.53 11.29
CA PRO A 133 40.95 -12.74 11.89
C PRO A 133 39.99 -11.64 11.41
N PRO A 134 38.70 -11.96 11.20
CA PRO A 134 37.75 -10.97 10.74
C PRO A 134 37.64 -9.82 11.74
N ILE A 135 37.66 -8.59 11.22
CA ILE A 135 37.48 -7.35 11.99
C ILE A 135 36.02 -6.97 11.96
N VAL A 136 35.50 -6.44 13.07
CA VAL A 136 34.12 -6.00 13.16
C VAL A 136 34.06 -4.51 12.84
N ALA A 137 33.27 -4.14 11.84
CA ALA A 137 32.99 -2.74 11.51
C ALA A 137 31.60 -2.38 12.05
N LYS A 138 31.55 -1.47 13.03
CA LYS A 138 30.31 -0.98 13.62
C LYS A 138 29.94 0.36 12.98
N ASN A 139 28.77 0.40 12.37
CA ASN A 139 28.20 1.62 11.81
C ASN A 139 27.20 2.22 12.82
N GLU A 140 27.45 3.45 13.27
CA GLU A 140 26.60 4.22 14.18
C GLU A 140 26.07 5.50 13.50
N ASN A 141 24.76 5.76 13.66
CA ASN A 141 24.14 7.01 13.24
C ASN A 141 23.90 7.91 14.47
N PHE A 142 24.37 9.16 14.44
CA PHE A 142 23.95 10.17 15.41
C PHE A 142 22.70 10.89 14.90
N PRO A 143 21.59 10.94 15.66
CA PRO A 143 20.45 11.77 15.29
C PRO A 143 20.80 13.25 15.52
N THR A 144 20.68 14.07 14.47
CA THR A 144 20.40 15.49 14.68
C THR A 144 18.90 15.63 14.92
N CYS A 145 18.58 16.26 16.04
CA CYS A 145 17.24 16.45 16.58
C CYS A 145 16.30 17.11 15.56
N VAL A 146 15.35 16.35 15.04
CA VAL A 146 13.95 16.77 14.91
C VAL A 146 13.16 15.65 15.56
N PRO A 147 12.34 15.91 16.59
CA PRO A 147 11.43 14.87 17.07
C PRO A 147 10.57 14.46 15.88
N LEU A 148 10.72 13.21 15.40
CA LEU A 148 9.68 12.62 14.58
C LEU A 148 8.36 12.83 15.34
N PRO A 149 7.31 13.38 14.70
CA PRO A 149 6.03 13.51 15.36
C PRO A 149 5.69 12.14 15.95
N ALA A 150 5.33 12.11 17.24
CA ALA A 150 5.09 10.87 17.98
C ALA A 150 4.22 9.95 17.13
N VAL A 151 4.81 8.92 16.54
CA VAL A 151 4.11 8.05 15.59
C VAL A 151 2.98 7.39 16.38
N SER A 152 1.74 7.69 16.00
CA SER A 152 0.58 7.20 16.74
C SER A 152 0.65 5.66 16.82
N PRO A 153 0.21 5.03 17.92
CA PRO A 153 0.16 3.57 18.02
C PRO A 153 -0.61 2.92 16.85
N GLN A 154 -1.58 3.64 16.29
CA GLN A 154 -2.31 3.24 15.10
C GLN A 154 -1.42 3.23 13.84
N HIS A 155 -0.63 4.27 13.59
CA HIS A 155 0.33 4.29 12.47
C HIS A 155 1.34 3.14 12.59
N VAL A 156 1.85 2.86 13.80
CA VAL A 156 2.72 1.70 14.04
C VAL A 156 2.02 0.39 13.66
N ALA A 157 0.76 0.22 14.06
CA ALA A 157 -0.01 -0.98 13.74
C ALA A 157 -0.24 -1.15 12.22
N LEU A 158 -0.53 -0.06 11.50
CA LEU A 158 -0.69 -0.07 10.04
C LEU A 158 0.62 -0.47 9.33
N VAL A 159 1.73 0.14 9.74
CA VAL A 159 3.07 -0.19 9.22
C VAL A 159 3.43 -1.66 9.49
N GLN A 160 3.16 -2.17 10.70
CA GLN A 160 3.38 -3.57 11.03
C GLN A 160 2.51 -4.51 10.17
N ARG A 161 1.25 -4.15 9.94
CA ARG A 161 0.34 -4.92 9.08
C ARG A 161 0.86 -4.98 7.64
N PHE A 162 1.25 -3.84 7.10
CA PHE A 162 1.84 -3.74 5.77
C PHE A 162 3.11 -4.57 5.62
N ASN A 163 4.04 -4.48 6.58
CA ASN A 163 5.26 -5.29 6.56
C ASN A 163 4.98 -6.79 6.60
N LYS A 164 3.93 -7.23 7.31
CA LYS A 164 3.48 -8.64 7.29
C LYS A 164 2.91 -9.03 5.93
N SER A 165 2.03 -8.21 5.35
CA SER A 165 1.49 -8.43 3.99
C SER A 165 2.62 -8.54 2.96
N LYS A 166 3.62 -7.66 3.03
CA LYS A 166 4.80 -7.68 2.17
C LYS A 166 5.67 -8.94 2.36
N ALA A 167 5.81 -9.43 3.60
CA ALA A 167 6.59 -10.63 3.91
C ALA A 167 5.90 -11.94 3.46
N GLU A 168 4.57 -11.93 3.26
CA GLU A 168 3.82 -13.06 2.71
C GLU A 168 4.00 -13.15 1.18
N LEU A 169 5.25 -13.40 0.76
CA LEU A 169 5.61 -13.55 -0.64
C LEU A 169 4.88 -14.75 -1.26
N PRO A 170 4.10 -14.56 -2.33
CA PRO A 170 3.69 -15.67 -3.16
C PRO A 170 4.94 -16.28 -3.83
N GLY A 171 4.89 -17.57 -4.14
CA GLY A 171 5.83 -18.16 -5.10
C GLY A 171 5.68 -17.50 -6.48
N PRO A 172 6.34 -18.02 -7.53
CA PRO A 172 6.18 -17.48 -8.89
C PRO A 172 4.70 -17.27 -9.25
N PRO A 173 4.29 -16.15 -9.88
CA PRO A 173 2.88 -15.84 -10.09
C PRO A 173 2.07 -16.96 -10.76
N SER A 174 2.67 -17.67 -11.71
CA SER A 174 2.07 -18.83 -12.38
C SER A 174 1.79 -20.02 -11.45
N VAL A 175 2.61 -20.21 -10.41
CA VAL A 175 2.43 -21.25 -9.39
C VAL A 175 1.44 -20.78 -8.34
N ALA A 176 1.57 -19.53 -7.87
CA ALA A 176 0.70 -18.96 -6.86
C ALA A 176 -0.78 -18.90 -7.31
N ALA A 177 -1.01 -18.64 -8.60
CA ALA A 177 -2.33 -18.59 -9.22
C ALA A 177 -3.02 -19.95 -9.42
N GLN A 178 -2.32 -21.07 -9.22
CA GLN A 178 -2.97 -22.39 -9.24
C GLN A 178 -4.05 -22.44 -8.17
N ALA A 179 -5.24 -22.95 -8.52
CA ALA A 179 -6.43 -22.88 -7.66
C ALA A 179 -6.17 -23.28 -6.19
N ARG A 180 -5.38 -24.33 -5.95
CA ARG A 180 -5.02 -24.78 -4.59
C ARG A 180 -4.13 -23.78 -3.86
N ASN A 181 -3.14 -23.21 -4.54
CA ASN A 181 -2.19 -22.27 -3.96
C ASN A 181 -2.86 -20.92 -3.71
N TYR A 182 -3.69 -20.47 -4.64
CA TYR A 182 -4.49 -19.27 -4.48
C TYR A 182 -5.51 -19.41 -3.34
N TYR A 183 -6.22 -20.54 -3.24
CA TYR A 183 -7.08 -20.84 -2.08
C TYR A 183 -6.30 -20.80 -0.75
N THR A 184 -5.11 -21.39 -0.74
CA THR A 184 -4.24 -21.41 0.45
C THR A 184 -3.77 -19.99 0.80
N TYR A 185 -3.46 -19.16 -0.20
CA TYR A 185 -3.07 -17.77 -0.03
C TYR A 185 -4.23 -16.93 0.52
N GLN A 186 -5.42 -17.06 -0.06
CA GLN A 186 -6.64 -16.35 0.38
C GLN A 186 -7.15 -16.81 1.75
N SER A 187 -6.61 -17.89 2.30
CA SER A 187 -6.91 -18.37 3.67
C SER A 187 -5.93 -17.82 4.73
N LYS A 188 -4.97 -16.99 4.35
CA LYS A 188 -4.01 -16.36 5.27
C LYS A 188 -4.58 -15.07 5.89
N ASN A 189 -3.77 -14.43 6.75
CA ASN A 189 -4.13 -13.19 7.45
C ASN A 189 -4.07 -11.93 6.54
N HIS A 190 -3.31 -12.00 5.46
CA HIS A 190 -3.10 -10.92 4.50
C HIS A 190 -3.46 -11.35 3.06
N PRO A 191 -4.74 -11.71 2.81
CA PRO A 191 -5.21 -12.11 1.49
C PRO A 191 -5.20 -10.92 0.52
N ILE A 192 -5.31 -11.21 -0.78
CA ILE A 192 -5.63 -10.19 -1.78
C ILE A 192 -7.13 -9.86 -1.64
N LEU A 193 -7.44 -8.58 -1.44
CA LEU A 193 -8.81 -8.11 -1.27
C LEU A 193 -9.43 -7.82 -2.65
N ASP A 194 -9.74 -8.89 -3.37
CA ASP A 194 -10.32 -8.93 -4.73
C ASP A 194 -11.81 -9.38 -4.74
N GLY A 195 -12.38 -9.62 -3.56
CA GLY A 195 -13.74 -10.12 -3.39
C GLY A 195 -13.86 -11.65 -3.37
N ARG A 196 -12.77 -12.38 -3.55
CA ARG A 196 -12.69 -13.85 -3.39
C ARG A 196 -12.13 -14.19 -2.02
N PHE A 197 -12.34 -15.44 -1.59
CA PHE A 197 -11.97 -15.88 -0.26
C PHE A 197 -11.65 -17.38 -0.22
N GLY A 198 -10.83 -17.76 0.76
CA GLY A 198 -10.48 -19.15 1.06
C GLY A 198 -11.45 -19.78 2.05
N ILE A 199 -10.96 -20.10 3.26
CA ILE A 199 -11.78 -20.65 4.35
C ILE A 199 -12.78 -19.61 4.87
N ASP A 200 -12.27 -18.46 5.29
CA ASP A 200 -13.05 -17.39 5.88
C ASP A 200 -13.27 -16.28 4.88
N LYS A 201 -14.44 -15.63 4.93
CA LYS A 201 -14.72 -14.45 4.09
C LYS A 201 -13.71 -13.35 4.41
N THR A 202 -13.10 -12.80 3.36
CA THR A 202 -12.14 -11.70 3.47
C THR A 202 -12.82 -10.41 3.90
N LEU A 203 -12.02 -9.49 4.46
CA LEU A 203 -12.47 -8.13 4.74
C LEU A 203 -12.88 -7.46 3.42
N LEU A 204 -13.96 -6.68 3.46
CA LEU A 204 -14.36 -5.86 2.33
C LEU A 204 -13.58 -4.54 2.38
N PRO A 205 -12.70 -4.25 1.42
CA PRO A 205 -11.93 -3.02 1.43
C PRO A 205 -12.78 -1.82 1.02
N GLY A 206 -12.30 -0.61 1.34
CA GLY A 206 -12.77 0.59 0.64
C GLY A 206 -12.46 0.52 -0.85
N PRO A 207 -13.32 1.10 -1.72
CA PRO A 207 -13.14 1.01 -3.16
C PRO A 207 -11.88 1.77 -3.60
N VAL A 208 -11.14 1.26 -4.58
CA VAL A 208 -9.92 1.92 -5.10
C VAL A 208 -10.20 3.34 -5.60
N HIS A 209 -11.46 3.62 -5.95
CA HIS A 209 -11.95 4.94 -6.34
C HIS A 209 -11.71 6.05 -5.32
N ILE A 210 -11.67 5.78 -4.02
CA ILE A 210 -11.38 6.84 -3.02
C ILE A 210 -9.88 7.08 -2.83
N TYR A 211 -9.04 6.11 -3.23
CA TYR A 211 -7.60 6.14 -2.99
C TYR A 211 -6.83 6.85 -4.10
N GLN A 212 -7.30 6.76 -5.34
CA GLN A 212 -6.63 7.39 -6.48
C GLN A 212 -7.65 7.84 -7.53
N SER A 213 -7.64 9.13 -7.87
CA SER A 213 -8.63 9.78 -8.75
C SER A 213 -8.63 9.26 -10.19
N VAL A 214 -7.51 8.65 -10.62
CA VAL A 214 -7.37 8.09 -11.96
C VAL A 214 -8.31 6.92 -12.25
N PHE A 215 -8.65 6.11 -11.23
CA PHE A 215 -9.54 4.96 -11.39
C PHE A 215 -10.99 5.40 -11.67
N PRO A 216 -11.58 6.34 -10.91
CA PRO A 216 -12.84 6.94 -11.28
C PRO A 216 -12.74 7.67 -12.61
N TRP A 217 -11.67 8.42 -12.85
CA TRP A 217 -11.48 9.13 -14.12
C TRP A 217 -11.56 8.17 -15.32
N PHE A 218 -10.89 7.01 -15.23
CA PHE A 218 -10.98 5.94 -16.23
C PHE A 218 -12.40 5.40 -16.34
N SER A 219 -13.05 5.10 -15.21
CA SER A 219 -14.42 4.56 -15.17
C SER A 219 -15.42 5.48 -15.89
N ALA A 220 -15.30 6.79 -15.70
CA ALA A 220 -16.12 7.79 -16.38
C ALA A 220 -15.80 7.87 -17.89
N THR A 221 -14.51 7.89 -18.24
CA THR A 221 -14.04 8.18 -19.60
C THR A 221 -14.19 6.98 -20.54
N ALA A 222 -14.03 5.75 -20.04
CA ALA A 222 -14.05 4.53 -20.84
C ALA A 222 -15.37 4.31 -21.59
N THR A 223 -16.48 4.86 -21.10
CA THR A 223 -17.81 4.73 -21.68
C THR A 223 -18.37 6.06 -22.24
N ASP A 224 -17.61 7.15 -22.14
CA ASP A 224 -18.06 8.48 -22.54
C ASP A 224 -17.96 8.66 -24.06
N ALA A 225 -19.11 8.63 -24.74
CA ALA A 225 -19.17 8.75 -26.20
C ALA A 225 -18.56 10.06 -26.76
N SER A 226 -18.34 11.09 -25.93
CA SER A 226 -17.70 12.34 -26.34
C SER A 226 -16.17 12.24 -26.50
N VAL A 227 -15.55 11.17 -25.99
CA VAL A 227 -14.11 10.94 -26.13
C VAL A 227 -13.78 10.62 -27.58
N GLU A 228 -13.02 11.52 -28.22
CA GLU A 228 -12.50 11.31 -29.57
C GLU A 228 -11.50 10.15 -29.62
N VAL A 229 -11.69 9.28 -30.61
CA VAL A 229 -10.85 8.11 -30.87
C VAL A 229 -10.23 8.25 -32.24
N SER A 230 -8.90 8.09 -32.33
CA SER A 230 -8.19 8.19 -33.60
C SER A 230 -8.51 7.01 -34.52
N ARG A 231 -8.43 7.23 -35.84
CA ARG A 231 -8.59 6.16 -36.83
C ARG A 231 -7.58 5.04 -36.60
N GLU A 232 -6.35 5.40 -36.27
CA GLU A 232 -5.24 4.48 -36.02
C GLU A 232 -5.54 3.56 -34.82
N THR A 233 -6.11 4.11 -33.75
CA THR A 233 -6.52 3.33 -32.57
C THR A 233 -7.64 2.35 -32.90
N VAL A 234 -8.62 2.77 -33.71
CA VAL A 234 -9.72 1.88 -34.14
C VAL A 234 -9.17 0.69 -34.95
N LEU A 235 -8.29 0.95 -35.92
CA LEU A 235 -7.69 -0.11 -36.77
C LEU A 235 -6.78 -1.05 -35.96
N ALA A 236 -6.02 -0.51 -35.01
CA ALA A 236 -5.22 -1.33 -34.10
C ALA A 236 -6.11 -2.20 -33.20
N THR A 237 -7.24 -1.66 -32.73
CA THR A 237 -8.24 -2.39 -31.94
C THR A 237 -8.89 -3.51 -32.75
N GLU A 238 -9.24 -3.24 -34.01
CA GLU A 238 -9.75 -4.25 -34.94
C GLU A 238 -8.73 -5.38 -35.14
N THR A 239 -7.45 -5.04 -35.29
CA THR A 239 -6.36 -6.03 -35.39
C THR A 239 -6.28 -6.92 -34.15
N LEU A 240 -6.45 -6.35 -32.94
CA LEU A 240 -6.49 -7.11 -31.70
C LEU A 240 -7.73 -8.02 -31.63
N ILE A 241 -8.91 -7.50 -31.97
CA ILE A 241 -10.17 -8.26 -32.01
C ILE A 241 -10.04 -9.44 -32.97
N ASP A 242 -9.50 -9.21 -34.16
CA ASP A 242 -9.29 -10.24 -35.17
C ASP A 242 -8.32 -11.32 -34.70
N HIS A 243 -7.22 -10.91 -34.05
CA HIS A 243 -6.23 -11.82 -33.50
C HIS A 243 -6.82 -12.71 -32.40
N VAL A 244 -7.50 -12.10 -31.42
CA VAL A 244 -8.10 -12.80 -30.28
C VAL A 244 -9.31 -13.66 -30.67
N SER A 245 -9.97 -13.33 -31.79
CA SER A 245 -11.09 -14.12 -32.33
C SER A 245 -10.67 -15.43 -32.98
N GLN A 246 -9.39 -15.56 -33.35
CA GLN A 246 -8.89 -16.76 -34.02
C GLN A 246 -8.63 -17.86 -32.99
N ILE A 247 -9.42 -18.94 -33.06
CA ILE A 247 -9.10 -20.19 -32.36
C ILE A 247 -7.97 -20.87 -33.13
N SER A 248 -6.80 -21.06 -32.50
CA SER A 248 -5.62 -21.66 -33.12
C SER A 248 -4.99 -22.71 -32.21
N GLU A 249 -4.68 -23.88 -32.76
CA GLU A 249 -3.89 -24.92 -32.07
C GLU A 249 -2.38 -24.63 -32.06
N LEU A 250 -1.94 -23.69 -32.91
CA LEU A 250 -0.54 -23.29 -33.05
C LEU A 250 -0.30 -21.88 -32.47
N PRO A 251 0.88 -21.61 -31.88
CA PRO A 251 1.22 -20.27 -31.41
C PRO A 251 1.13 -19.28 -32.57
N LEU A 252 0.37 -18.20 -32.40
CA LEU A 252 0.29 -17.12 -33.37
C LEU A 252 1.66 -16.43 -33.49
N GLY A 253 2.00 -15.95 -34.70
CA GLY A 253 3.32 -15.34 -34.98
C GLY A 253 3.57 -13.99 -34.28
N SER A 254 2.58 -13.44 -33.58
CA SER A 254 2.70 -12.24 -32.73
C SER A 254 1.97 -12.52 -31.43
N SER A 255 2.54 -12.14 -30.29
CA SER A 255 1.87 -12.34 -29.00
C SER A 255 0.68 -11.37 -28.86
N THR A 256 -0.46 -11.84 -28.34
CA THR A 256 -1.59 -10.97 -27.96
C THR A 256 -1.15 -9.79 -27.09
N GLN A 257 -0.18 -10.01 -26.20
CA GLN A 257 0.39 -8.97 -25.33
C GLN A 257 1.08 -7.86 -26.14
N ASP A 258 1.82 -8.22 -27.18
CA ASP A 258 2.50 -7.26 -28.06
C ASP A 258 1.51 -6.40 -28.84
N ILE A 259 0.43 -7.01 -29.31
CA ILE A 259 -0.63 -6.32 -30.06
C ILE A 259 -1.37 -5.36 -29.13
N LEU A 260 -1.75 -5.81 -27.92
CA LEU A 260 -2.39 -4.95 -26.93
C LEU A 260 -1.48 -3.76 -26.54
N GLN A 261 -0.19 -4.01 -26.31
CA GLN A 261 0.76 -2.93 -26.01
C GLN A 261 0.81 -1.92 -27.16
N ALA A 262 0.83 -2.38 -28.41
CA ALA A 262 0.79 -1.50 -29.57
C ALA A 262 -0.51 -0.68 -29.64
N VAL A 263 -1.67 -1.26 -29.31
CA VAL A 263 -2.95 -0.53 -29.23
C VAL A 263 -2.85 0.61 -28.21
N LEU A 264 -2.33 0.33 -27.01
CA LEU A 264 -2.18 1.32 -25.94
C LEU A 264 -1.20 2.43 -26.32
N ASP A 265 -0.06 2.09 -26.93
CA ASP A 265 0.94 3.06 -27.39
C ASP A 265 0.36 4.00 -28.48
N ILE A 266 -0.35 3.44 -29.47
CA ILE A 266 -1.03 4.23 -30.51
C ILE A 266 -2.12 5.13 -29.92
N ALA A 267 -2.82 4.64 -28.90
CA ALA A 267 -3.89 5.38 -28.24
C ALA A 267 -3.39 6.58 -27.41
N ILE A 268 -2.14 6.56 -26.95
CA ILE A 268 -1.47 7.69 -26.31
C ILE A 268 -1.16 8.80 -27.31
N ALA A 269 -0.54 8.43 -28.43
CA ALA A 269 -0.08 9.38 -29.45
C ALA A 269 -0.24 8.77 -30.85
N PRO A 270 -1.32 9.13 -31.58
CA PRO A 270 -1.52 8.65 -32.94
C PRO A 270 -0.32 9.00 -33.84
N GLY A 271 0.29 7.99 -34.47
CA GLY A 271 1.45 8.16 -35.34
C GLY A 271 2.83 8.06 -34.68
N THR A 272 2.94 7.73 -33.38
CA THR A 272 4.23 7.44 -32.76
C THR A 272 4.75 6.03 -33.09
N PRO A 273 6.05 5.86 -33.38
CA PRO A 273 6.64 4.54 -33.57
C PRO A 273 6.54 3.71 -32.29
N ARG A 274 6.39 2.38 -32.47
CA ARG A 274 6.32 1.36 -31.41
C ARG A 274 7.45 1.57 -30.40
N ARG A 275 7.14 1.62 -29.11
CA ARG A 275 8.15 1.65 -28.05
C ARG A 275 8.75 0.24 -27.94
N THR A 276 9.86 -0.01 -28.63
CA THR A 276 10.49 -1.35 -28.66
C THR A 276 11.29 -1.68 -27.40
N ASP A 277 11.67 -0.67 -26.60
CA ASP A 277 12.67 -0.83 -25.53
C ASP A 277 12.29 -0.19 -24.18
N ALA A 278 11.03 0.20 -23.98
CA ALA A 278 10.58 0.69 -22.67
C ALA A 278 10.17 -0.49 -21.78
N ALA A 279 10.82 -0.64 -20.62
CA ALA A 279 10.32 -1.56 -19.59
C ALA A 279 8.84 -1.26 -19.29
N PRO A 280 7.98 -2.28 -19.16
CA PRO A 280 6.55 -2.06 -18.94
C PRO A 280 6.35 -1.23 -17.67
N SER A 281 5.55 -0.17 -17.81
CA SER A 281 5.21 0.77 -16.74
C SER A 281 4.77 0.05 -15.47
N ARG A 282 5.31 0.42 -14.30
CA ARG A 282 4.89 -0.14 -12.99
C ARG A 282 3.39 0.07 -12.72
N CYS A 283 2.80 1.06 -13.38
CA CYS A 283 1.39 1.40 -13.33
C CYS A 283 0.51 0.52 -14.23
N LEU A 284 1.07 -0.40 -15.03
CA LEU A 284 0.33 -1.26 -15.97
C LEU A 284 0.85 -2.70 -15.98
N VAL A 285 0.05 -3.66 -15.52
CA VAL A 285 0.36 -5.10 -15.58
C VAL A 285 -0.53 -5.74 -16.64
N ILE A 286 0.05 -6.50 -17.56
CA ILE A 286 -0.70 -7.23 -18.59
C ILE A 286 -0.39 -8.72 -18.43
N VAL A 287 -1.43 -9.53 -18.32
CA VAL A 287 -1.32 -10.99 -18.40
C VAL A 287 -2.34 -11.50 -19.42
N VAL A 288 -1.82 -12.28 -20.37
CA VAL A 288 -2.62 -12.99 -21.36
C VAL A 288 -2.50 -14.48 -21.08
N GLU A 289 -3.63 -15.18 -21.09
CA GLU A 289 -3.70 -16.64 -21.15
C GLU A 289 -4.55 -17.05 -22.34
N GLU A 290 -3.86 -17.57 -23.35
CA GLU A 290 -4.44 -18.25 -24.51
C GLU A 290 -4.99 -19.61 -24.04
N GLU A 291 -6.03 -20.13 -24.70
CA GLU A 291 -6.91 -21.21 -24.21
C GLU A 291 -6.19 -22.36 -23.45
N PRO A 292 -6.81 -22.93 -22.39
CA PRO A 292 -6.17 -23.98 -21.61
C PRO A 292 -5.90 -25.23 -22.46
N ASP A 293 -4.71 -25.82 -22.31
CA ASP A 293 -4.38 -27.11 -22.92
C ASP A 293 -5.42 -28.17 -22.49
N PRO A 294 -6.20 -28.74 -23.43
CA PRO A 294 -7.25 -29.71 -23.11
C PRO A 294 -6.70 -31.02 -22.53
N SER A 295 -5.38 -31.24 -22.56
CA SER A 295 -4.76 -32.53 -22.23
C SER A 295 -3.93 -32.58 -20.94
N GLY A 296 -3.74 -31.45 -20.23
CA GLY A 296 -2.65 -31.36 -19.25
C GLY A 296 -2.97 -31.24 -17.76
N SER A 297 -4.10 -30.64 -17.36
CA SER A 297 -4.26 -30.19 -15.97
C SER A 297 -5.28 -31.02 -15.18
N GLY A 298 -4.78 -31.83 -14.23
CA GLY A 298 -5.63 -32.47 -13.22
C GLY A 298 -6.35 -31.43 -12.34
N PRO A 299 -7.42 -31.82 -11.61
CA PRO A 299 -8.15 -30.93 -10.71
C PRO A 299 -7.22 -30.39 -9.62
N GLY A 300 -6.73 -29.16 -9.81
CA GLY A 300 -5.75 -28.49 -8.95
C GLY A 300 -4.59 -27.80 -9.68
N GLN A 301 -4.36 -28.09 -10.95
CA GLN A 301 -3.35 -27.42 -11.79
C GLN A 301 -3.93 -26.31 -12.68
N LEU A 302 -5.25 -26.14 -12.70
CA LEU A 302 -5.90 -25.03 -13.39
C LEU A 302 -5.46 -23.71 -12.73
N SER A 303 -4.76 -22.87 -13.49
CA SER A 303 -4.34 -21.54 -13.08
C SER A 303 -5.50 -20.56 -13.25
N ASP A 304 -5.67 -19.67 -12.28
CA ASP A 304 -6.61 -18.57 -12.39
C ASP A 304 -5.89 -17.35 -12.97
N VAL A 305 -6.26 -16.97 -14.19
CA VAL A 305 -5.58 -15.87 -14.93
C VAL A 305 -5.69 -14.54 -14.20
N THR A 306 -6.84 -14.27 -13.56
CA THR A 306 -7.04 -13.05 -12.77
C THR A 306 -6.08 -13.06 -11.58
N ALA A 307 -6.04 -14.15 -10.81
CA ALA A 307 -5.11 -14.29 -9.69
C ALA A 307 -3.63 -14.20 -10.13
N LYS A 308 -3.28 -14.74 -11.31
CA LYS A 308 -1.93 -14.64 -11.89
C LYS A 308 -1.54 -13.18 -12.17
N THR A 309 -2.48 -12.38 -12.63
CA THR A 309 -2.30 -10.94 -12.86
C THR A 309 -2.05 -10.20 -11.55
N GLU A 310 -2.81 -10.52 -10.51
CA GLU A 310 -2.67 -9.93 -9.18
C GLU A 310 -1.32 -10.30 -8.52
N PHE A 311 -0.91 -11.57 -8.59
CA PHE A 311 0.41 -11.98 -8.11
C PHE A 311 1.56 -11.38 -8.93
N SER A 312 1.34 -11.13 -10.24
CA SER A 312 2.33 -10.43 -11.08
C SER A 312 2.47 -8.97 -10.68
N TYR A 313 1.35 -8.31 -10.32
CA TYR A 313 1.38 -6.97 -9.72
C TYR A 313 2.23 -6.98 -8.44
N MET A 314 1.95 -7.90 -7.50
CA MET A 314 2.70 -7.99 -6.25
C MET A 314 4.20 -8.19 -6.48
N ALA A 315 4.57 -9.18 -7.30
CA ALA A 315 5.95 -9.48 -7.63
C ALA A 315 6.68 -8.24 -8.17
N ARG A 316 6.05 -7.52 -9.10
CA ARG A 316 6.62 -6.31 -9.68
C ARG A 316 6.74 -5.15 -8.70
N GLN A 317 5.78 -5.00 -7.78
CA GLN A 317 5.89 -3.94 -6.78
C GLN A 317 7.07 -4.19 -5.83
N LEU A 318 7.29 -5.45 -5.45
CA LEU A 318 8.38 -5.89 -4.57
C LEU A 318 9.78 -5.72 -5.16
N GLU A 319 9.93 -5.61 -6.48
CA GLU A 319 11.22 -5.31 -7.13
C GLU A 319 11.77 -3.92 -6.77
N ASN A 320 10.94 -2.99 -6.30
CA ASN A 320 11.35 -1.64 -5.90
C ASN A 320 10.70 -1.24 -4.57
N ASP A 321 11.36 -1.64 -3.48
CA ASP A 321 10.89 -1.41 -2.13
C ASP A 321 10.77 0.08 -1.76
N THR A 322 11.63 0.92 -2.34
CA THR A 322 11.63 2.36 -2.08
C THR A 322 10.32 3.00 -2.56
N MET A 323 9.89 2.67 -3.78
CA MET A 323 8.61 3.15 -4.32
C MET A 323 7.42 2.57 -3.56
N LEU A 324 7.50 1.28 -3.20
CA LEU A 324 6.47 0.61 -2.43
C LEU A 324 6.29 1.20 -1.03
N SER A 325 7.38 1.69 -0.43
CA SER A 325 7.37 2.38 0.86
C SER A 325 6.90 3.83 0.76
N ALA A 326 7.08 4.48 -0.38
CA ALA A 326 6.72 5.89 -0.61
C ALA A 326 5.22 6.10 -0.92
N GLY A 327 4.50 5.08 -1.37
CA GLY A 327 3.09 5.23 -1.74
C GLY A 327 2.32 3.92 -1.83
N SER A 328 1.06 4.01 -2.27
CA SER A 328 0.16 2.86 -2.42
C SER A 328 0.36 2.07 -3.73
N CYS A 329 1.28 2.51 -4.61
CA CYS A 329 1.59 1.89 -5.90
C CYS A 329 0.34 1.55 -6.75
N PRO A 330 -0.49 2.54 -7.12
CA PRO A 330 -1.64 2.30 -7.96
C PRO A 330 -1.24 1.76 -9.33
N ALA A 331 -1.94 0.75 -9.82
CA ALA A 331 -1.74 0.17 -11.14
C ALA A 331 -3.05 -0.30 -11.79
N PHE A 332 -3.09 -0.29 -13.11
CA PHE A 332 -4.09 -0.99 -13.90
C PHE A 332 -3.62 -2.42 -14.18
N LEU A 333 -4.51 -3.39 -13.98
CA LEU A 333 -4.30 -4.79 -14.28
C LEU A 333 -5.19 -5.17 -15.47
N ILE A 334 -4.58 -5.62 -16.56
CA ILE A 334 -5.30 -6.12 -17.74
C ILE A 334 -5.16 -7.64 -17.79
N THR A 335 -6.30 -8.31 -17.77
CA THR A 335 -6.38 -9.76 -17.91
C THR A 335 -7.07 -10.08 -19.23
N ILE A 336 -6.44 -10.91 -20.07
CA ILE A 336 -7.10 -11.52 -21.25
C ILE A 336 -7.15 -13.04 -21.04
N LYS A 337 -8.35 -13.59 -21.04
CA LYS A 337 -8.61 -15.04 -20.96
C LYS A 337 -9.50 -15.46 -22.13
N GLY A 338 -8.90 -16.12 -23.11
CA GLY A 338 -9.56 -16.35 -24.40
C GLY A 338 -10.08 -15.02 -24.97
N PRO A 339 -11.36 -14.91 -25.40
CA PRO A 339 -11.93 -13.69 -25.95
C PRO A 339 -12.41 -12.67 -24.91
N TYR A 340 -12.14 -12.87 -23.62
CA TYR A 340 -12.59 -11.96 -22.58
C TYR A 340 -11.44 -11.10 -22.06
N LEU A 341 -11.67 -9.78 -22.00
CA LEU A 341 -10.78 -8.79 -21.41
C LEU A 341 -11.40 -8.22 -20.15
N ASP A 342 -10.58 -8.05 -19.13
CA ASP A 342 -10.95 -7.42 -17.86
C ASP A 342 -9.92 -6.36 -17.46
N VAL A 343 -10.40 -5.30 -16.81
CA VAL A 343 -9.59 -4.15 -16.37
C VAL A 343 -9.86 -3.90 -14.89
N CYS A 344 -8.84 -4.13 -14.06
CA CYS A 344 -8.88 -3.86 -12.63
C CYS A 344 -7.97 -2.71 -12.25
N GLY A 345 -8.31 -2.00 -11.17
CA GLY A 345 -7.41 -1.11 -10.44
C GLY A 345 -6.85 -1.86 -9.24
N ALA A 346 -5.54 -1.74 -9.01
CA ALA A 346 -4.86 -2.33 -7.88
C ALA A 346 -4.11 -1.26 -7.08
N ILE A 347 -4.19 -1.35 -5.76
CA ILE A 347 -3.39 -0.56 -4.81
C ILE A 347 -2.90 -1.47 -3.69
N TRP A 348 -1.80 -1.10 -3.06
CA TRP A 348 -1.29 -1.77 -1.87
C TRP A 348 -1.32 -0.80 -0.69
N THR A 349 -2.32 -0.92 0.18
CA THR A 349 -2.38 -0.16 1.44
C THR A 349 -1.73 -1.02 2.53
N THR A 350 -2.45 -1.41 3.58
CA THR A 350 -1.96 -2.44 4.50
C THR A 350 -2.01 -3.84 3.89
N ASP A 351 -2.95 -4.07 2.97
CA ASP A 351 -3.08 -5.26 2.14
C ASP A 351 -3.26 -4.83 0.68
N VAL A 352 -3.15 -5.79 -0.24
CA VAL A 352 -3.41 -5.56 -1.67
C VAL A 352 -4.91 -5.51 -1.89
N ILE A 353 -5.39 -4.44 -2.53
CA ILE A 353 -6.80 -4.26 -2.92
C ILE A 353 -6.85 -4.28 -4.43
N VAL A 354 -7.72 -5.11 -4.99
CA VAL A 354 -7.95 -5.21 -6.43
C VAL A 354 -9.45 -5.07 -6.70
N GLN A 355 -9.81 -4.20 -7.63
CA GLN A 355 -11.20 -3.92 -7.95
C GLN A 355 -11.41 -3.84 -9.47
N HIS A 356 -12.41 -4.55 -9.97
CA HIS A 356 -12.88 -4.39 -11.35
C HIS A 356 -13.38 -2.96 -11.58
N LEU A 357 -12.89 -2.29 -12.63
CA LEU A 357 -13.23 -0.91 -12.93
C LEU A 357 -14.37 -0.77 -13.96
N LEU A 358 -14.73 -1.89 -14.60
CA LEU A 358 -15.82 -1.97 -15.56
C LEU A 358 -16.94 -2.88 -15.03
N PRO A 359 -18.20 -2.73 -15.50
CA PRO A 359 -19.33 -3.51 -15.01
C PRO A 359 -19.21 -5.04 -15.20
N GLY A 360 -18.31 -5.48 -16.07
CA GLY A 360 -18.04 -6.89 -16.36
C GLY A 360 -16.98 -7.06 -17.45
N PRO A 361 -16.60 -8.31 -17.77
CA PRO A 361 -15.59 -8.58 -18.79
C PRO A 361 -16.09 -8.16 -20.18
N ILE A 362 -15.18 -7.60 -20.97
CA ILE A 362 -15.41 -7.18 -22.36
C ILE A 362 -15.16 -8.37 -23.28
N TRP A 363 -16.11 -8.63 -24.18
CA TRP A 363 -15.94 -9.59 -25.27
C TRP A 363 -15.15 -8.96 -26.43
N LEU A 364 -13.98 -9.51 -26.73
CA LEU A 364 -13.08 -9.12 -27.83
C LEU A 364 -13.28 -9.94 -29.11
N GLY A 365 -14.29 -10.82 -29.16
CA GLY A 365 -14.58 -11.56 -30.39
C GLY A 365 -15.21 -10.67 -31.48
N ARG A 366 -15.02 -11.05 -32.74
CA ARG A 366 -15.56 -10.34 -33.91
C ARG A 366 -17.04 -10.00 -33.73
N PRO A 367 -17.44 -8.73 -33.89
CA PRO A 367 -18.84 -8.33 -33.80
C PRO A 367 -19.63 -8.81 -35.02
N ASN A 368 -20.96 -8.84 -34.90
CA ASN A 368 -21.84 -9.09 -36.04
C ASN A 368 -21.68 -8.00 -37.11
N LEU A 369 -22.04 -8.32 -38.37
CA LEU A 369 -21.89 -7.45 -39.56
C LEU A 369 -22.44 -6.01 -39.43
N LEU A 370 -23.31 -5.72 -38.46
CA LEU A 370 -23.91 -4.40 -38.23
C LEU A 370 -23.55 -3.79 -36.86
N ALA A 371 -22.46 -4.26 -36.23
CA ALA A 371 -22.06 -3.85 -34.88
C ALA A 371 -20.63 -3.26 -34.84
N GLU A 372 -20.18 -2.61 -35.93
CA GLU A 372 -18.87 -1.93 -36.00
C GLU A 372 -18.68 -0.86 -34.91
N SER A 373 -19.78 -0.27 -34.42
CA SER A 373 -19.73 0.67 -33.29
C SER A 373 -19.11 0.05 -32.03
N LYS A 374 -19.14 -1.28 -31.88
CA LYS A 374 -18.49 -2.00 -30.77
C LYS A 374 -16.98 -1.92 -30.83
N ILE A 375 -16.39 -1.94 -32.02
CA ILE A 375 -14.93 -1.77 -32.19
C ILE A 375 -14.53 -0.38 -31.73
N VAL A 376 -15.32 0.65 -32.08
CA VAL A 376 -15.10 2.03 -31.64
C VAL A 376 -15.28 2.18 -30.12
N GLU A 377 -16.27 1.49 -29.52
CA GLU A 377 -16.44 1.45 -28.06
C GLU A 377 -15.23 0.85 -27.34
N ILE A 378 -14.70 -0.26 -27.83
CA ILE A 378 -13.50 -0.91 -27.27
C ILE A 378 -12.27 -0.01 -27.48
N ALA A 379 -12.11 0.57 -28.66
CA ALA A 379 -11.01 1.48 -28.97
C ALA A 379 -11.00 2.70 -28.04
N ARG A 380 -12.18 3.25 -27.72
CA ARG A 380 -12.34 4.33 -26.75
C ARG A 380 -11.90 3.94 -25.35
N MET A 381 -12.28 2.74 -24.89
CA MET A 381 -11.86 2.21 -23.60
C MET A 381 -10.34 2.06 -23.54
N PHE A 382 -9.69 1.60 -24.61
CA PHE A 382 -8.22 1.60 -24.70
C PHE A 382 -7.62 3.01 -24.70
N THR A 383 -8.23 3.99 -25.39
CA THR A 383 -7.80 5.40 -25.31
C THR A 383 -7.89 5.96 -23.89
N ALA A 384 -8.99 5.68 -23.19
CA ALA A 384 -9.15 6.07 -21.79
C ALA A 384 -8.09 5.40 -20.91
N LEU A 385 -7.88 4.09 -21.08
CA LEU A 385 -6.90 3.32 -20.30
C LEU A 385 -5.48 3.84 -20.50
N ALA A 386 -5.08 4.08 -21.76
CA ALA A 386 -3.73 4.53 -22.06
C ALA A 386 -3.45 5.95 -21.49
N ARG A 387 -4.44 6.85 -21.53
CA ARG A 387 -4.37 8.16 -20.88
C ARG A 387 -4.32 8.06 -19.35
N ALA A 388 -5.09 7.14 -18.77
CA ALA A 388 -5.09 6.90 -17.33
C ALA A 388 -3.74 6.36 -16.84
N VAL A 389 -3.12 5.43 -17.58
CA VAL A 389 -1.76 4.94 -17.27
C VAL A 389 -0.74 6.08 -17.33
N LEU A 390 -0.82 6.96 -18.34
CA LEU A 390 0.05 8.15 -18.39
C LEU A 390 -0.12 9.10 -17.21
N GLN A 391 -1.36 9.32 -16.75
CA GLN A 391 -1.62 10.14 -15.58
C GLN A 391 -0.99 9.52 -14.32
N LEU A 392 -1.08 8.20 -14.16
CA LEU A 392 -0.39 7.48 -13.08
C LEU A 392 1.13 7.59 -13.16
N GLU A 393 1.71 7.43 -14.35
CA GLU A 393 3.16 7.61 -14.52
C GLU A 393 3.62 9.04 -14.21
N ALA A 394 2.80 10.04 -14.53
CA ALA A 394 3.08 11.43 -14.20
C ALA A 394 2.98 11.67 -12.68
N TYR A 395 2.00 11.05 -12.01
CA TYR A 395 1.85 11.06 -10.56
C TYR A 395 3.05 10.40 -9.86
N ASP A 396 3.48 9.21 -10.31
CA ASP A 396 4.62 8.49 -9.74
C ASP A 396 5.93 9.30 -9.85
N LYS A 397 6.09 10.09 -10.91
CA LYS A 397 7.27 10.98 -11.10
C LYS A 397 7.27 12.20 -10.17
N GLN A 398 6.15 12.56 -9.57
CA GLN A 398 6.05 13.70 -8.65
C GLN A 398 6.53 13.36 -7.24
N PHE A 399 6.66 12.08 -6.88
CA PHE A 399 7.18 11.69 -5.58
C PHE A 399 8.67 12.02 -5.47
N VAL A 400 8.98 12.92 -4.54
CA VAL A 400 10.33 13.04 -4.01
C VAL A 400 10.54 11.86 -3.08
N LEU A 401 11.45 10.95 -3.45
CA LEU A 401 11.79 9.82 -2.58
C LEU A 401 12.14 10.33 -1.18
N PRO A 402 11.68 9.67 -0.10
CA PRO A 402 12.07 10.05 1.25
C PRO A 402 13.60 10.13 1.31
N HIS A 403 14.13 11.28 1.75
CA HIS A 403 15.59 11.50 1.85
C HIS A 403 16.25 10.52 2.85
N VAL A 404 15.44 9.76 3.62
CA VAL A 404 15.86 8.77 4.61
C VAL A 404 15.08 7.46 4.41
N PRO A 405 15.68 6.42 3.80
CA PRO A 405 15.14 5.06 3.81
C PRO A 405 15.39 4.36 5.15
N PRO A 406 14.50 3.44 5.62
CA PRO A 406 13.18 3.11 5.10
C PRO A 406 12.09 3.71 6.00
N MET A 407 11.76 4.99 5.82
CA MET A 407 10.53 5.51 6.42
C MET A 407 9.36 5.18 5.48
N ILE A 408 8.44 4.33 5.94
CA ILE A 408 7.19 4.08 5.22
C ILE A 408 6.32 5.31 5.36
N ASP A 409 5.87 5.87 4.24
CA ASP A 409 4.95 7.00 4.23
C ASP A 409 3.58 6.54 4.75
N VAL A 410 3.10 7.15 5.83
CA VAL A 410 1.79 6.83 6.42
C VAL A 410 0.63 7.26 5.52
N ALA A 411 0.82 8.23 4.62
CA ALA A 411 -0.19 8.70 3.70
C ALA A 411 -0.70 7.56 2.79
N ARG A 412 0.13 6.54 2.51
CA ARG A 412 -0.24 5.38 1.67
C ARG A 412 -1.44 4.57 2.19
N PHE A 413 -1.73 4.68 3.49
CA PHE A 413 -2.82 3.95 4.12
C PHE A 413 -4.16 4.66 3.98
N PHE A 414 -4.15 5.97 3.76
CA PHE A 414 -5.35 6.79 3.72
C PHE A 414 -5.86 7.00 2.28
N PRO A 415 -7.14 7.37 2.12
CA PRO A 415 -7.68 7.76 0.81
C PRO A 415 -6.95 8.95 0.20
N GLY A 416 -7.01 9.08 -1.13
CA GLY A 416 -6.37 10.16 -1.87
C GLY A 416 -7.19 11.45 -1.92
N ALA A 417 -8.44 11.42 -1.45
CA ALA A 417 -9.29 12.61 -1.35
C ALA A 417 -8.88 13.45 -0.15
N THR A 418 -8.27 14.62 -0.39
CA THR A 418 -7.68 15.48 0.65
C THR A 418 -8.26 16.90 0.64
N SER A 419 -9.37 17.11 -0.06
CA SER A 419 -10.04 18.41 -0.12
C SER A 419 -11.55 18.28 -0.28
N TYR A 420 -12.30 19.23 0.25
CA TYR A 420 -13.75 19.36 0.06
C TYR A 420 -14.12 20.80 -0.27
N ARG A 421 -15.32 21.01 -0.83
CA ARG A 421 -15.84 22.35 -1.09
C ARG A 421 -16.64 22.81 0.12
N ASP A 422 -16.23 23.90 0.76
CA ASP A 422 -17.00 24.50 1.86
C ASP A 422 -18.39 24.94 1.36
N GLY A 423 -19.44 24.51 2.05
CA GLY A 423 -20.82 24.78 1.64
C GLY A 423 -21.20 26.26 1.73
N ALA A 424 -20.56 27.04 2.62
CA ALA A 424 -20.87 28.46 2.80
C ALA A 424 -20.16 29.37 1.78
N SER A 425 -18.86 29.12 1.57
CA SER A 425 -18.01 29.98 0.72
C SER A 425 -17.75 29.41 -0.68
N SER A 426 -18.09 28.15 -0.93
CA SER A 426 -17.69 27.38 -2.11
C SER A 426 -16.18 27.29 -2.34
N GLN A 427 -15.36 27.63 -1.35
CA GLN A 427 -13.90 27.51 -1.42
C GLN A 427 -13.45 26.07 -1.19
N ILE A 428 -12.28 25.72 -1.73
CA ILE A 428 -11.66 24.42 -1.50
C ILE A 428 -10.94 24.45 -0.15
N VAL A 429 -11.39 23.60 0.77
CA VAL A 429 -10.74 23.36 2.07
C VAL A 429 -9.92 22.09 1.95
N ARG A 430 -8.62 22.19 2.21
CA ARG A 430 -7.69 21.05 2.23
C ARG A 430 -7.58 20.48 3.63
N PHE A 431 -7.26 19.20 3.75
CA PHE A 431 -7.07 18.52 5.02
C PHE A 431 -6.05 17.38 4.91
N GLU A 432 -5.50 17.00 6.05
CA GLU A 432 -4.59 15.87 6.21
C GLU A 432 -5.19 14.84 7.17
N TYR A 433 -5.07 13.56 6.83
CA TYR A 433 -5.57 12.47 7.64
C TYR A 433 -4.69 12.24 8.88
N GLU A 434 -5.32 12.10 10.06
CA GLU A 434 -4.64 11.81 11.32
C GLU A 434 -4.78 10.35 11.74
N ALA A 435 -5.99 9.78 11.58
CA ALA A 435 -6.33 8.50 12.18
C ALA A 435 -7.56 7.84 11.54
N TYR A 436 -7.68 6.53 11.73
CA TYR A 436 -8.90 5.78 11.45
C TYR A 436 -9.80 5.84 12.67
N LEU A 437 -11.10 6.10 12.47
CA LEU A 437 -12.09 6.16 13.57
C LEU A 437 -12.87 4.86 13.75
N ALA A 438 -12.99 4.03 12.71
CA ALA A 438 -13.74 2.76 12.73
C ALA A 438 -12.82 1.54 12.58
N GLY A 439 -11.86 1.39 13.50
CA GLY A 439 -10.86 0.31 13.50
C GLY A 439 -9.67 0.55 12.55
N ASN A 440 -8.69 -0.37 12.54
CA ASN A 440 -7.41 -0.19 11.82
C ASN A 440 -7.30 -1.13 10.60
N GLN A 441 -8.40 -1.35 9.89
CA GLN A 441 -8.50 -2.34 8.80
C GLN A 441 -8.85 -1.68 7.46
N PRO A 442 -8.55 -2.32 6.31
CA PRO A 442 -8.91 -1.82 4.97
C PRO A 442 -10.40 -1.54 4.75
N SER A 443 -11.27 -2.07 5.60
CA SER A 443 -12.73 -1.85 5.55
C SER A 443 -13.20 -0.53 6.16
N CYS A 444 -12.30 0.21 6.82
CA CYS A 444 -12.65 1.47 7.45
C CYS A 444 -12.84 2.57 6.41
N LEU A 445 -13.98 3.26 6.49
CA LEU A 445 -14.35 4.37 5.61
C LEU A 445 -14.56 5.68 6.37
N VAL A 446 -14.17 5.74 7.65
CA VAL A 446 -14.35 6.89 8.55
C VAL A 446 -13.00 7.28 9.14
N PHE A 447 -12.57 8.51 8.88
CA PHE A 447 -11.24 9.00 9.22
C PHE A 447 -11.31 10.30 9.99
N LEU A 448 -10.41 10.47 10.95
CA LEU A 448 -10.10 11.75 11.56
C LEU A 448 -9.12 12.49 10.65
N ALA A 449 -9.38 13.77 10.43
CA ALA A 449 -8.49 14.65 9.68
C ALA A 449 -8.43 16.02 10.34
N THR A 450 -7.42 16.81 9.96
CA THR A 450 -7.28 18.20 10.35
C THR A 450 -7.17 19.07 9.11
N THR A 451 -7.92 20.17 9.07
CA THR A 451 -7.86 21.10 7.94
C THR A 451 -6.52 21.82 7.90
N VAL A 452 -5.98 21.98 6.70
CA VAL A 452 -4.77 22.76 6.45
C VAL A 452 -5.18 24.24 6.31
N PRO A 453 -4.57 25.16 7.08
CA PRO A 453 -4.83 26.60 6.92
C PRO A 453 -4.55 27.04 5.48
N SER A 454 -5.42 27.86 4.91
CA SER A 454 -5.06 28.64 3.73
C SER A 454 -3.95 29.62 4.10
N ASN A 455 -3.08 29.97 3.15
CA ASN A 455 -1.97 30.93 3.36
C ASN A 455 -2.41 32.33 3.88
N ASP A 456 -3.72 32.60 3.89
CA ASP A 456 -4.32 33.70 4.65
C ASP A 456 -4.78 33.17 6.01
N ASP A 457 -4.10 33.63 7.07
CA ASP A 457 -4.17 33.33 8.52
C ASP A 457 -5.58 33.39 9.20
N SER A 458 -6.69 33.30 8.46
CA SER A 458 -8.02 33.59 9.01
C SER A 458 -8.68 32.45 9.79
N ASP A 459 -8.38 31.18 9.50
CA ASP A 459 -9.04 30.04 10.16
C ASP A 459 -8.03 29.09 10.81
N PRO A 460 -8.13 28.82 12.14
CA PRO A 460 -7.27 27.85 12.80
C PRO A 460 -7.53 26.42 12.27
N PRO A 461 -6.52 25.54 12.30
CA PRO A 461 -6.72 24.12 12.01
C PRO A 461 -7.85 23.53 12.85
N ARG A 462 -8.84 22.92 12.19
CA ARG A 462 -9.98 22.27 12.85
C ARG A 462 -9.96 20.78 12.58
N LYS A 463 -10.31 20.00 13.61
CA LYS A 463 -10.54 18.57 13.48
C LYS A 463 -11.88 18.29 12.82
N ILE A 464 -11.85 17.39 11.85
CA ILE A 464 -13.01 16.99 11.06
C ILE A 464 -13.06 15.46 10.97
N VAL A 465 -14.25 14.94 10.72
CA VAL A 465 -14.45 13.54 10.36
C VAL A 465 -14.77 13.47 8.88
N VAL A 466 -14.00 12.67 8.15
CA VAL A 466 -14.18 12.39 6.72
C VAL A 466 -14.70 10.97 6.57
N LYS A 467 -15.87 10.81 5.96
CA LYS A 467 -16.51 9.52 5.73
C LYS A 467 -16.85 9.32 4.26
N PHE A 468 -16.64 8.12 3.75
CA PHE A 468 -17.05 7.74 2.39
C PHE A 468 -18.27 6.82 2.44
N VAL A 469 -19.30 7.17 1.67
CA VAL A 469 -20.61 6.51 1.72
C VAL A 469 -21.19 6.34 0.32
N GLU A 470 -21.97 5.28 0.11
CA GLU A 470 -22.78 5.12 -1.10
C GLU A 470 -24.13 5.86 -0.96
N ARG A 471 -24.67 5.92 0.26
CA ARG A 471 -25.96 6.50 0.60
C ARG A 471 -25.85 7.22 1.94
N TYR A 472 -26.54 8.35 2.08
CA TYR A 472 -26.48 9.16 3.28
C TYR A 472 -27.77 9.96 3.50
N GLY A 473 -28.29 9.91 4.72
CA GLY A 473 -29.45 10.71 5.14
C GLY A 473 -29.07 12.16 5.44
N GLU A 474 -28.66 12.92 4.42
CA GLU A 474 -28.25 14.33 4.55
C GLU A 474 -29.32 15.17 5.27
N ALA A 475 -30.59 15.04 4.86
CA ALA A 475 -31.69 15.79 5.46
C ALA A 475 -31.86 15.49 6.95
N ALA A 476 -31.72 14.21 7.35
CA ALA A 476 -31.77 13.79 8.75
C ALA A 476 -30.62 14.40 9.56
N HIS A 477 -29.40 14.34 9.01
CA HIS A 477 -28.21 14.89 9.65
C HIS A 477 -28.32 16.41 9.83
N ARG A 478 -28.67 17.15 8.77
CA ARG A 478 -28.84 18.61 8.85
C ARG A 478 -29.91 19.01 9.86
N LEU A 479 -31.06 18.33 9.85
CA LEU A 479 -32.17 18.60 10.79
C LEU A 479 -31.76 18.47 12.26
N LEU A 480 -30.97 17.45 12.60
CA LEU A 480 -30.46 17.25 13.96
C LEU A 480 -29.28 18.17 14.29
N ALA A 481 -28.40 18.45 13.32
CA ALA A 481 -27.28 19.36 13.50
C ALA A 481 -27.74 20.79 13.84
N GLU A 482 -28.77 21.29 13.17
CA GLU A 482 -29.41 22.60 13.46
C GLU A 482 -29.92 22.72 14.90
N ARG A 483 -30.29 21.59 15.51
CA ARG A 483 -30.77 21.50 16.90
C ARG A 483 -29.68 21.12 17.89
N ASN A 484 -28.42 21.13 17.45
CA ASN A 484 -27.26 20.71 18.22
C ASN A 484 -27.35 19.24 18.70
N MET A 485 -28.15 18.39 18.05
CA MET A 485 -28.33 16.96 18.37
C MET A 485 -27.46 16.02 17.53
N ALA A 486 -26.78 16.55 16.50
CA ALA A 486 -25.74 15.87 15.73
C ALA A 486 -24.53 16.81 15.55
N PRO A 487 -23.33 16.31 15.19
CA PRO A 487 -22.20 17.16 14.81
C PRO A 487 -22.55 17.98 13.56
N ALA A 488 -21.96 19.17 13.40
CA ALA A 488 -22.24 19.99 12.22
C ALA A 488 -21.82 19.27 10.91
N LEU A 489 -22.72 19.21 9.92
CA LEU A 489 -22.40 18.70 8.59
C LEU A 489 -21.74 19.79 7.75
N LEU A 490 -20.45 19.64 7.47
CA LEU A 490 -19.63 20.62 6.74
C LEU A 490 -19.72 20.42 5.23
N TYR A 491 -19.78 19.17 4.77
CA TYR A 491 -19.87 18.83 3.35
C TYR A 491 -20.55 17.49 3.12
N TYR A 492 -21.33 17.41 2.06
CA TYR A 492 -21.81 16.17 1.46
C TYR A 492 -21.80 16.33 -0.05
N GLY A 493 -21.04 15.49 -0.76
CA GLY A 493 -20.93 15.64 -2.21
C GLY A 493 -19.84 14.79 -2.85
N ASP A 494 -19.35 15.28 -3.97
CA ASP A 494 -18.32 14.65 -4.79
C ASP A 494 -17.01 14.43 -4.03
N ILE A 495 -16.33 13.31 -4.31
CA ILE A 495 -15.09 12.91 -3.63
C ILE A 495 -13.89 13.74 -4.11
N PHE A 496 -13.83 14.08 -5.39
CA PHE A 496 -12.74 14.86 -6.00
C PHE A 496 -13.28 16.19 -6.54
N PRO A 497 -13.57 17.18 -5.68
CA PRO A 497 -14.22 18.43 -6.10
C PRO A 497 -13.39 19.27 -7.10
N GLU A 498 -12.09 18.98 -7.21
CA GLU A 498 -11.15 19.59 -8.16
C GLU A 498 -11.06 18.83 -9.50
N ASP A 499 -11.59 17.60 -9.59
CA ASP A 499 -11.64 16.78 -10.80
C ASP A 499 -13.09 16.32 -11.09
N PRO A 500 -13.84 17.06 -11.93
CA PRO A 500 -15.22 16.71 -12.28
C PRO A 500 -15.37 15.39 -13.03
N ILE A 501 -14.33 14.93 -13.74
CA ILE A 501 -14.40 13.66 -14.49
C ILE A 501 -14.26 12.50 -13.51
N ALA A 502 -13.27 12.56 -12.62
CA ALA A 502 -13.13 11.59 -11.54
C ALA A 502 -14.39 11.55 -10.65
N SER A 503 -14.94 12.71 -10.29
CA SER A 503 -16.17 12.78 -9.50
C SER A 503 -17.36 12.08 -10.15
N ARG A 504 -17.56 12.24 -11.47
CA ARG A 504 -18.56 11.45 -12.22
C ARG A 504 -18.28 9.96 -12.15
N GLY A 505 -17.01 9.58 -12.25
CA GLY A 505 -16.56 8.18 -12.20
C GLY A 505 -16.73 7.49 -10.85
N CYS A 506 -16.88 8.25 -9.77
CA CYS A 506 -17.24 7.72 -8.45
C CYS A 506 -18.69 7.22 -8.38
N GLY A 507 -19.53 7.53 -9.37
CA GLY A 507 -20.91 7.03 -9.44
C GLY A 507 -21.77 7.53 -8.28
N SER A 508 -22.30 6.60 -7.48
CA SER A 508 -23.09 6.89 -6.27
C SER A 508 -22.22 7.20 -5.04
N LEU A 509 -20.91 6.95 -5.08
CA LEU A 509 -20.04 7.22 -3.94
C LEU A 509 -19.95 8.72 -3.67
N ARG A 510 -20.04 9.08 -2.39
CA ARG A 510 -20.00 10.45 -1.88
C ARG A 510 -19.06 10.54 -0.70
N MET A 511 -18.53 11.74 -0.48
CA MET A 511 -17.79 12.10 0.70
C MET A 511 -18.67 12.94 1.62
N VAL A 512 -18.65 12.59 2.90
CA VAL A 512 -19.26 13.34 4.00
C VAL A 512 -18.13 13.91 4.84
N VAL A 513 -18.16 15.22 5.09
CA VAL A 513 -17.26 15.88 6.05
C VAL A 513 -18.11 16.51 7.14
N MET A 514 -17.80 16.21 8.39
CA MET A 514 -18.51 16.75 9.55
C MET A 514 -17.53 17.21 10.62
N GLU A 515 -18.02 18.03 11.54
CA GLU A 515 -17.30 18.41 12.74
C GLU A 515 -16.87 17.17 13.55
N TYR A 516 -15.64 17.18 14.05
CA TYR A 516 -15.22 16.19 15.04
C TYR A 516 -15.81 16.54 16.42
N PHE A 517 -16.63 15.63 16.96
CA PHE A 517 -17.15 15.73 18.31
C PHE A 517 -16.36 14.83 19.26
N GLU A 518 -15.74 15.43 20.27
CA GLU A 518 -15.02 14.69 21.31
C GLU A 518 -16.02 14.08 22.29
N GLY A 519 -16.42 12.83 22.03
CA GLY A 519 -17.35 12.09 22.87
C GLY A 519 -17.08 10.59 22.86
N ARG A 520 -17.56 9.90 23.89
CA ARG A 520 -17.53 8.43 23.96
C ARG A 520 -18.89 7.85 23.56
N PRO A 521 -18.95 6.61 23.04
CA PRO A 521 -20.22 5.90 22.91
C PRO A 521 -21.01 5.87 24.22
N ALA A 522 -22.32 5.99 24.11
CA ALA A 522 -23.24 5.86 25.23
C ALA A 522 -23.24 4.44 25.79
N THR A 523 -23.63 4.33 27.04
CA THR A 523 -23.80 3.06 27.77
C THR A 523 -25.16 3.07 28.46
N TYR A 524 -25.55 1.95 29.06
CA TYR A 524 -26.76 1.86 29.88
C TYR A 524 -26.82 2.86 31.05
N ASN A 525 -25.67 3.39 31.49
CA ASN A 525 -25.60 4.38 32.57
C ASN A 525 -25.95 5.81 32.10
N ASP A 526 -25.97 6.07 30.80
CA ASP A 526 -26.14 7.40 30.21
C ASP A 526 -27.62 7.73 29.95
N LEU A 527 -28.47 7.57 30.97
CA LEU A 527 -29.93 7.71 30.81
C LEU A 527 -30.36 9.09 30.26
N ALA A 528 -29.64 10.15 30.63
CA ALA A 528 -29.89 11.48 30.09
C ALA A 528 -29.63 11.55 28.59
N ALA A 529 -28.54 10.93 28.12
CA ALA A 529 -28.21 10.84 26.70
C ALA A 529 -29.22 9.96 25.94
N LEU A 530 -29.69 8.86 26.53
CA LEU A 530 -30.72 8.02 25.92
C LEU A 530 -32.06 8.75 25.76
N LYS A 531 -32.47 9.55 26.76
CA LYS A 531 -33.65 10.43 26.64
C LYS A 531 -33.46 11.52 25.59
N ALA A 532 -32.25 12.09 25.50
CA ALA A 532 -31.93 13.04 24.46
C ALA A 532 -31.97 12.39 23.06
N ALA A 533 -31.50 11.14 22.93
CA ALA A 533 -31.57 10.37 21.69
C ALA A 533 -33.02 10.07 21.32
N GLU A 534 -33.87 9.71 22.29
CA GLU A 534 -35.32 9.57 22.08
C GLU A 534 -35.95 10.87 21.55
N GLN A 535 -35.54 12.02 22.08
CA GLN A 535 -35.99 13.32 21.57
C GLN A 535 -35.50 13.59 20.14
N ALA A 536 -34.26 13.25 19.81
CA ALA A 536 -33.72 13.38 18.45
C ALA A 536 -34.49 12.50 17.45
N ILE A 537 -34.79 11.26 17.83
CA ILE A 537 -35.60 10.35 17.00
C ILE A 537 -37.03 10.89 16.81
N LYS A 538 -37.65 11.46 17.85
CA LYS A 538 -38.96 12.14 17.71
C LYS A 538 -38.91 13.31 16.74
N VAL A 539 -37.83 14.09 16.74
CA VAL A 539 -37.64 15.18 15.76
C VAL A 539 -37.60 14.64 14.34
N LEU A 540 -36.87 13.54 14.09
CA LEU A 540 -36.84 12.91 12.77
C LEU A 540 -38.23 12.39 12.36
N HIS A 541 -38.90 11.64 13.25
CA HIS A 541 -40.21 11.03 12.95
C HIS A 541 -41.29 12.07 12.66
N ASN A 542 -41.26 13.24 13.30
CA ASN A 542 -42.18 14.34 13.02
C ASN A 542 -42.04 14.88 11.59
N GLU A 543 -40.88 14.72 10.96
CA GLU A 543 -40.61 15.08 9.56
C GLU A 543 -40.72 13.87 8.62
N HIS A 544 -41.31 12.75 9.08
CA HIS A 544 -41.39 11.48 8.33
C HIS A 544 -40.03 10.88 7.94
N ILE A 545 -38.99 11.16 8.73
CA ILE A 545 -37.63 10.65 8.54
C ILE A 545 -37.36 9.56 9.58
N VAL A 546 -36.79 8.43 9.15
CA VAL A 546 -36.29 7.36 10.03
C VAL A 546 -34.77 7.37 10.09
N HIS A 547 -34.18 6.93 11.21
CA HIS A 547 -32.72 6.80 11.34
C HIS A 547 -32.22 5.43 10.87
N GLY A 548 -32.89 4.37 11.32
CA GLY A 548 -32.61 2.99 10.97
C GLY A 548 -31.51 2.32 11.79
N ASP A 549 -30.54 3.07 12.32
CA ASP A 549 -29.39 2.51 13.06
C ASP A 549 -29.18 3.10 14.48
N VAL A 550 -30.22 3.12 15.31
CA VAL A 550 -30.15 3.75 16.64
C VAL A 550 -29.50 2.81 17.67
N ARG A 551 -28.18 2.88 17.81
CA ARG A 551 -27.41 2.00 18.71
C ARG A 551 -26.38 2.77 19.53
N PHE A 552 -25.91 2.19 20.64
CA PHE A 552 -24.90 2.81 21.51
C PHE A 552 -23.67 3.38 20.78
N PRO A 553 -23.05 2.70 19.79
CA PRO A 553 -21.92 3.25 19.05
C PRO A 553 -22.24 4.55 18.30
N ASN A 554 -23.52 4.76 17.96
CA ASN A 554 -24.00 5.89 17.18
C ASN A 554 -24.55 7.02 18.05
N ILE A 555 -24.55 6.86 19.38
CA ILE A 555 -24.94 7.87 20.35
C ILE A 555 -23.68 8.28 21.12
N LEU A 556 -23.12 9.44 20.80
CA LEU A 556 -21.94 9.97 21.48
C LEU A 556 -22.34 10.84 22.67
N VAL A 557 -21.58 10.72 23.76
CA VAL A 557 -21.74 11.51 25.00
C VAL A 557 -20.45 12.28 25.23
N GLY A 558 -20.56 13.62 25.23
CA GLY A 558 -19.48 14.54 25.50
C GLY A 558 -19.12 14.63 27.00
N PRO A 559 -17.98 15.24 27.34
CA PRO A 559 -17.53 15.40 28.74
C PRO A 559 -18.51 16.18 29.63
N ASP A 560 -19.28 17.09 29.03
CA ASP A 560 -20.31 17.91 29.67
C ASP A 560 -21.69 17.22 29.71
N GLY A 561 -21.78 15.97 29.24
CA GLY A 561 -23.02 15.21 29.15
C GLY A 561 -23.87 15.54 27.91
N THR A 562 -23.38 16.39 26.99
CA THR A 562 -24.05 16.64 25.71
C THR A 562 -24.12 15.36 24.89
N MET A 563 -25.23 15.16 24.19
CA MET A 563 -25.45 13.98 23.34
C MET A 563 -25.45 14.39 21.87
N LYS A 564 -24.73 13.62 21.05
CA LYS A 564 -24.72 13.73 19.60
C LYS A 564 -25.05 12.39 18.96
N LEU A 565 -26.07 12.37 18.11
CA LEU A 565 -26.36 11.23 17.24
C LEU A 565 -25.49 11.31 15.99
N ILE A 566 -24.90 10.19 15.60
CA ILE A 566 -24.05 10.04 14.41
C ILE A 566 -24.52 8.85 13.56
N ASP A 567 -23.87 8.67 12.41
CA ASP A 567 -24.09 7.57 11.47
C ASP A 567 -25.48 7.54 10.80
N PHE A 568 -25.67 8.45 9.84
CA PHE A 568 -26.91 8.63 9.09
C PHE A 568 -26.96 7.83 7.77
N ASP A 569 -26.14 6.79 7.60
CA ASP A 569 -26.03 6.06 6.31
C ASP A 569 -27.34 5.42 5.87
N TRP A 570 -28.20 5.06 6.83
CA TRP A 570 -29.48 4.41 6.58
C TRP A 570 -30.67 5.36 6.74
N ALA A 571 -30.42 6.59 7.19
CA ALA A 571 -31.47 7.54 7.49
C ALA A 571 -32.10 8.09 6.21
N GLY A 572 -33.38 8.43 6.29
CA GLY A 572 -34.12 9.04 5.18
C GLY A 572 -35.62 8.90 5.36
N GLU A 573 -36.38 9.17 4.30
CA GLU A 573 -37.85 9.14 4.34
C GLU A 573 -38.39 7.73 4.66
N GLU A 574 -39.31 7.67 5.61
CA GLU A 574 -39.97 6.43 6.02
C GLU A 574 -40.63 5.73 4.82
N GLY A 575 -40.40 4.42 4.70
CA GLY A 575 -40.97 3.63 3.61
C GLY A 575 -40.27 3.76 2.26
N THR A 576 -39.30 4.67 2.12
CA THR A 576 -38.44 4.82 0.92
C THR A 576 -37.07 4.16 1.14
N VAL A 577 -36.42 4.43 2.27
CA VAL A 577 -35.10 3.85 2.58
C VAL A 577 -35.17 2.39 3.02
N ARG A 578 -34.07 1.66 2.79
CA ARG A 578 -33.96 0.21 3.03
C ARG A 578 -32.66 -0.15 3.72
N TYR A 579 -32.71 -1.17 4.56
CA TYR A 579 -31.51 -1.77 5.13
C TYR A 579 -30.58 -2.33 4.05
N PRO A 580 -29.26 -2.34 4.27
CA PRO A 580 -28.33 -3.06 3.41
C PRO A 580 -28.68 -4.54 3.27
N ILE A 581 -28.31 -5.16 2.15
CA ILE A 581 -28.47 -6.61 1.93
C ILE A 581 -27.67 -7.43 2.97
N ARG A 582 -26.56 -6.86 3.45
CA ARG A 582 -25.67 -7.49 4.44
C ARG A 582 -25.89 -6.95 5.86
N VAL A 583 -27.07 -6.42 6.17
CA VAL A 583 -27.40 -5.97 7.53
C VAL A 583 -27.30 -7.16 8.50
N ASP A 584 -26.61 -6.96 9.62
CA ASP A 584 -26.54 -7.95 10.69
C ASP A 584 -27.70 -7.73 11.65
N THR A 585 -28.72 -8.59 11.54
CA THR A 585 -29.93 -8.52 12.37
C THR A 585 -29.68 -8.87 13.84
N HIS A 586 -28.52 -9.45 14.18
CA HIS A 586 -28.14 -9.67 15.58
C HIS A 586 -27.63 -8.39 16.25
N VAL A 587 -27.06 -7.47 15.45
CA VAL A 587 -26.57 -6.19 15.96
C VAL A 587 -27.63 -5.10 15.81
N VAL A 588 -28.40 -5.13 14.72
CA VAL A 588 -29.56 -4.25 14.47
C VAL A 588 -30.83 -5.03 14.80
N ASP A 589 -31.03 -5.25 16.10
CA ASP A 589 -32.06 -6.16 16.60
C ASP A 589 -33.33 -5.41 16.98
N ALA A 590 -34.25 -5.30 16.01
CA ALA A 590 -35.61 -4.81 16.18
C ALA A 590 -36.61 -5.65 15.35
N PRO A 591 -37.85 -5.86 15.83
CA PRO A 591 -38.85 -6.62 15.08
C PRO A 591 -39.11 -6.02 13.69
N GLY A 592 -39.05 -6.85 12.65
CA GLY A 592 -39.29 -6.44 11.26
C GLY A 592 -38.03 -6.08 10.47
N VAL A 593 -36.88 -5.89 11.13
CA VAL A 593 -35.58 -5.66 10.47
C VAL A 593 -35.20 -6.91 9.67
N ARG A 594 -34.91 -6.72 8.39
CA ARG A 594 -34.47 -7.79 7.48
C ARG A 594 -33.61 -7.24 6.34
N PRO A 595 -32.73 -8.05 5.75
CA PRO A 595 -31.98 -7.69 4.55
C PRO A 595 -32.85 -7.05 3.48
N TYR A 596 -32.47 -5.85 3.04
CA TYR A 596 -33.18 -5.08 2.01
C TYR A 596 -34.65 -4.74 2.34
N GLY A 597 -35.08 -4.95 3.59
CA GLY A 597 -36.36 -4.49 4.12
C GLY A 597 -36.43 -2.97 4.19
N LYS A 598 -37.65 -2.42 4.14
CA LYS A 598 -37.88 -0.99 4.39
C LYS A 598 -37.54 -0.66 5.83
N ILE A 599 -37.04 0.55 6.07
CA ILE A 599 -36.82 1.07 7.41
C ILE A 599 -38.08 1.82 7.83
N GLU A 600 -38.59 1.50 9.02
CA GLU A 600 -39.82 2.03 9.58
C GLU A 600 -39.52 2.67 10.94
N ALA A 601 -40.31 3.66 11.32
CA ALA A 601 -40.13 4.39 12.58
C ALA A 601 -40.27 3.47 13.81
N ALA A 602 -41.00 2.34 13.66
CA ALA A 602 -41.11 1.31 14.67
C ALA A 602 -39.76 0.64 15.00
N HIS A 603 -38.85 0.53 14.03
CA HIS A 603 -37.53 -0.03 14.26
C HIS A 603 -36.70 0.88 15.19
N ASP A 604 -36.67 2.20 14.92
CA ASP A 604 -35.95 3.17 15.76
C ASP A 604 -36.45 3.14 17.21
N ARG A 605 -37.78 3.10 17.39
CA ARG A 605 -38.41 3.00 18.72
C ARG A 605 -38.01 1.73 19.45
N ALA A 606 -38.13 0.59 18.79
CA ALA A 606 -37.78 -0.71 19.38
C ALA A 606 -36.29 -0.77 19.81
N MET A 607 -35.38 -0.19 19.01
CA MET A 607 -33.96 -0.11 19.37
C MET A 607 -33.73 0.74 20.62
N LEU A 608 -34.38 1.90 20.73
CA LEU A 608 -34.29 2.76 21.93
C LEU A 608 -34.94 2.14 23.17
N GLU A 609 -36.13 1.54 23.01
CA GLU A 609 -36.87 0.89 24.10
C GLU A 609 -36.06 -0.22 24.75
N ARG A 610 -35.24 -0.93 23.98
CA ARG A 610 -34.31 -1.93 24.52
C ARG A 610 -33.31 -1.32 25.51
N TYR A 611 -32.83 -0.11 25.26
CA TYR A 611 -31.85 0.55 26.13
C TYR A 611 -32.49 1.21 27.34
N ILE A 612 -33.72 1.73 27.19
CA ILE A 612 -34.43 2.46 28.24
C ILE A 612 -35.24 1.51 29.14
N GLY A 613 -35.78 0.43 28.59
CA GLY A 613 -36.74 -0.50 29.21
C GLY A 613 -36.13 -1.72 29.90
N LEU A 614 -34.82 -1.95 29.82
CA LEU A 614 -34.12 -3.05 30.53
C LEU A 614 -33.89 -2.74 32.04
N ARG A 615 -34.93 -2.26 32.74
CA ARG A 615 -34.96 -2.21 34.21
C ARG A 615 -36.04 -3.11 34.78
#